data_AF-A0AAW1G3C2-F1
#
_entry.id   AF-A0AAW1G3C2-F1
#
_cell.length_a   1.000
_cell.length_b   1.000
_cell.length_c   1.000
_cell.angle_alpha   90.00
_cell.angle_beta   90.00
_cell.angle_gamma   90.00
#
_symmetry.space_group_name_H-M   'P 1'
#
loop_
_entity.id
_entity.type
_entity.pdbx_description
1 polymer ?
#
loop_
_entity_poly.entity_id
_entity_poly.type
_entity_poly.pdbx_seq_one_letter_code
_entity_poly.pdbx_strand_id
1 'polypeptide(L)'
;MLKAGSVFWILAAVSASYFFFYEPKSRSVVPVSPPSLLDAVSSVPRYLTLFPRFFTSGMSSSLPHRVVWRSGGLVAYLHPRPWTPGSVVLERSAPGSPPGGSVFQLEEPEYLSWMSGARAVAQLLSERLGVRRCALVSRPHRDRPAQIRVLPLHGLGAEWRPHLAGEEEHSAHDPGFCTSKTGPRWTDSSLTEIQTRIRAGLPSPDARPDLTFLGDDPAHPGLFSRIVRGEERRQWRVWEDDAHVAFLTPFPNSPGFTVLVPRRPLTSDIFRLEKEDYEGLVLAARKAARLLEAGLGASGVGLIFEGFEIDYAHAKLIPLLLPPSSGTGEEAAKPPPPPRFYPTYPGYVTSEDGPEASPESLQDLHVRITHTEMSV
;
A
#
# COMPACT_ATOMS: atom_id res chain seq x y z
N MET A 1 23.41 37.24 41.75
CA MET A 1 22.93 36.30 42.77
C MET A 1 21.57 35.76 42.32
N LEU A 2 21.48 34.44 42.09
CA LEU A 2 20.34 33.51 42.37
C LEU A 2 18.90 34.08 42.34
N LYS A 3 17.90 33.51 41.64
CA LYS A 3 17.56 32.08 41.54
C LYS A 3 16.74 31.74 40.28
N ALA A 4 17.02 30.55 39.76
CA ALA A 4 16.28 29.84 38.73
C ALA A 4 14.91 29.36 39.21
N GLY A 5 13.94 29.30 38.30
CA GLY A 5 12.65 28.62 38.49
C GLY A 5 11.54 29.19 37.62
N SER A 6 11.39 28.66 36.40
CA SER A 6 10.13 28.57 35.62
C SER A 6 10.34 28.23 34.13
N VAL A 7 11.39 27.47 33.78
CA VAL A 7 11.60 26.92 32.44
C VAL A 7 11.75 25.41 32.56
N PHE A 8 10.68 24.68 32.85
CA PHE A 8 10.73 23.20 32.89
C PHE A 8 9.42 22.45 32.59
N TRP A 9 8.37 23.09 32.04
CA TRP A 9 7.07 22.39 31.82
C TRP A 9 6.47 22.44 30.40
N ILE A 10 7.20 22.90 29.37
CA ILE A 10 6.67 22.91 27.97
C ILE A 10 7.58 22.15 26.97
N LEU A 11 8.63 21.47 27.44
CA LEU A 11 9.55 20.70 26.59
C LEU A 11 9.38 19.17 26.67
N ALA A 12 8.29 18.66 27.25
CA ALA A 12 8.06 17.22 27.45
C ALA A 12 6.90 16.60 26.65
N ALA A 13 6.16 17.35 25.82
CA ALA A 13 4.91 16.86 25.22
C ALA A 13 4.93 16.57 23.71
N VAL A 14 6.02 16.81 22.97
CA VAL A 14 6.04 16.56 21.50
C VAL A 14 7.28 15.79 21.00
N SER A 15 8.24 15.46 21.88
CA SER A 15 9.37 14.59 21.55
C SER A 15 9.23 13.15 22.09
N ALA A 16 8.10 12.82 22.74
CA ALA A 16 7.90 11.58 23.48
C ALA A 16 6.96 10.55 22.80
N SER A 17 6.38 10.85 21.63
CA SER A 17 5.48 9.91 20.94
C SER A 17 6.18 8.85 20.08
N TYR A 18 7.50 8.72 20.17
CA TYR A 18 8.26 7.65 19.51
C TYR A 18 9.31 6.96 20.41
N PHE A 19 9.35 7.23 21.72
CA PHE A 19 10.42 6.73 22.60
C PHE A 19 9.99 6.01 23.90
N PHE A 20 8.73 5.63 24.06
CA PHE A 20 8.30 4.77 25.17
C PHE A 20 7.37 3.66 24.67
N PHE A 21 7.94 2.50 24.33
CA PHE A 21 7.40 1.15 24.58
C PHE A 21 8.45 0.12 24.14
N TYR A 22 9.48 -0.12 24.95
CA TYR A 22 10.13 -1.43 25.02
C TYR A 22 11.03 -1.51 26.25
N GLU A 23 10.62 -2.30 27.23
CA GLU A 23 11.50 -2.80 28.30
C GLU A 23 11.14 -4.29 28.51
N PRO A 24 12.02 -5.25 28.17
CA PRO A 24 11.67 -6.66 28.26
C PRO A 24 11.88 -7.16 29.69
N LYS A 25 10.79 -7.48 30.40
CA LYS A 25 10.88 -8.32 31.61
C LYS A 25 11.04 -9.78 31.20
N SER A 26 12.26 -10.29 31.36
CA SER A 26 12.59 -11.70 31.34
C SER A 26 11.79 -12.48 32.39
N ARG A 27 11.01 -13.47 31.95
CA ARG A 27 10.63 -14.61 32.80
C ARG A 27 10.87 -15.91 32.05
N SER A 28 11.74 -16.72 32.65
CA SER A 28 12.08 -18.09 32.29
C SER A 28 10.85 -19.00 32.31
N VAL A 29 10.61 -19.72 31.22
CA VAL A 29 9.70 -20.87 31.19
C VAL A 29 10.53 -22.09 30.79
N VAL A 30 10.49 -23.08 31.68
CA VAL A 30 11.16 -24.39 31.59
C VAL A 30 10.46 -25.26 30.53
N PRO A 31 11.17 -26.00 29.67
CA PRO A 31 10.52 -26.89 28.71
C PRO A 31 10.16 -28.23 29.38
N VAL A 32 8.92 -28.67 29.17
CA VAL A 32 8.47 -30.03 29.49
C VAL A 32 8.35 -30.82 28.19
N SER A 33 9.20 -31.82 28.02
CA SER A 33 9.21 -32.75 26.89
C SER A 33 8.04 -33.75 26.97
N PRO A 34 7.40 -34.12 25.85
CA PRO A 34 6.67 -35.38 25.77
C PRO A 34 7.56 -36.51 25.21
N PRO A 35 7.32 -37.78 25.60
CA PRO A 35 8.20 -38.90 25.30
C PRO A 35 8.01 -39.45 23.88
N SER A 36 9.12 -39.97 23.36
CA SER A 36 9.26 -40.82 22.18
C SER A 36 8.61 -42.19 22.35
N LEU A 37 7.99 -42.71 21.30
CA LEU A 37 7.79 -44.15 21.11
C LEU A 37 8.08 -44.52 19.65
N LEU A 38 9.01 -45.46 19.51
CA LEU A 38 9.46 -46.10 18.27
C LEU A 38 8.59 -47.30 17.91
N ASP A 39 8.51 -47.52 16.60
CA ASP A 39 8.38 -48.76 15.84
C ASP A 39 7.08 -49.57 15.88
N ALA A 40 6.43 -49.66 14.70
CA ALA A 40 6.20 -50.94 14.04
C ALA A 40 5.92 -50.75 12.53
N VAL A 41 6.78 -51.37 11.74
CA VAL A 41 6.71 -51.56 10.28
C VAL A 41 5.61 -52.55 9.92
N SER A 42 4.84 -52.29 8.87
CA SER A 42 4.39 -53.34 7.96
C SER A 42 4.17 -52.82 6.54
N SER A 43 4.61 -53.65 5.60
CA SER A 43 4.74 -53.37 4.17
C SER A 43 3.51 -53.81 3.39
N VAL A 44 3.01 -53.00 2.44
CA VAL A 44 2.09 -53.45 1.37
C VAL A 44 2.33 -52.59 0.11
N PRO A 45 2.33 -53.17 -1.13
CA PRO A 45 3.17 -52.70 -2.23
C PRO A 45 2.57 -51.59 -3.10
N ARG A 46 3.49 -50.84 -3.74
CA ARG A 46 3.23 -49.80 -4.75
C ARG A 46 2.63 -50.43 -6.02
N TYR A 47 1.38 -50.09 -6.32
CA TYR A 47 0.85 -50.17 -7.69
C TYR A 47 1.09 -48.83 -8.39
N LEU A 48 1.99 -48.83 -9.38
CA LEU A 48 2.06 -47.77 -10.39
C LEU A 48 0.87 -47.94 -11.34
N THR A 49 -0.14 -47.11 -11.19
CA THR A 49 -1.14 -46.88 -12.23
C THR A 49 -0.86 -45.51 -12.87
N LEU A 50 -0.37 -45.54 -14.11
CA LEU A 50 -0.34 -44.38 -15.00
C LEU A 50 -1.78 -43.94 -15.26
N PHE A 51 -2.20 -42.82 -14.65
CA PHE A 51 -3.37 -42.09 -15.12
C PHE A 51 -2.94 -41.15 -16.26
N PRO A 52 -3.58 -41.22 -17.44
CA PRO A 52 -3.36 -40.21 -18.47
C PRO A 52 -3.85 -38.86 -17.94
N ARG A 53 -3.00 -37.83 -18.10
CA ARG A 53 -3.35 -36.43 -17.88
C ARG A 53 -4.57 -36.09 -18.73
N PHE A 54 -5.75 -36.09 -18.14
CA PHE A 54 -6.87 -35.34 -18.69
C PHE A 54 -6.49 -33.86 -18.58
N PHE A 55 -6.22 -33.25 -19.74
CA PHE A 55 -6.29 -31.82 -19.89
C PHE A 55 -7.72 -31.40 -19.55
N THR A 56 -7.96 -31.02 -18.30
CA THR A 56 -9.09 -30.16 -17.97
C THR A 56 -8.73 -28.80 -18.56
N SER A 57 -9.22 -28.57 -19.78
CA SER A 57 -9.39 -27.22 -20.31
C SER A 57 -10.09 -26.42 -19.22
N GLY A 58 -9.35 -25.55 -18.54
CA GLY A 58 -9.88 -24.67 -17.50
C GLY A 58 -10.99 -23.85 -18.13
N MET A 59 -12.24 -24.23 -17.86
CA MET A 59 -13.40 -23.42 -18.16
C MET A 59 -13.19 -22.11 -17.39
N SER A 60 -12.92 -21.04 -18.13
CA SER A 60 -13.04 -19.68 -17.62
C SER A 60 -14.45 -19.54 -17.07
N SER A 61 -14.60 -19.60 -15.75
CA SER A 61 -15.84 -19.26 -15.08
C SER A 61 -15.99 -17.74 -15.13
N SER A 62 -16.40 -17.23 -16.29
CA SER A 62 -16.82 -15.84 -16.43
C SER A 62 -18.18 -15.66 -15.74
N LEU A 63 -18.18 -15.68 -14.41
CA LEU A 63 -19.24 -15.01 -13.66
C LEU A 63 -19.31 -13.58 -14.23
N PRO A 64 -20.50 -13.08 -14.62
CA PRO A 64 -20.60 -11.73 -15.13
C PRO A 64 -20.07 -10.79 -14.05
N HIS A 65 -18.95 -10.13 -14.34
CA HIS A 65 -18.38 -9.12 -13.46
C HIS A 65 -19.50 -8.16 -13.05
N ARG A 66 -19.72 -8.00 -11.74
CA ARG A 66 -20.77 -7.11 -11.21
C ARG A 66 -20.31 -5.66 -11.36
N VAL A 67 -20.45 -5.14 -12.58
CA VAL A 67 -19.96 -3.82 -12.98
C VAL A 67 -20.71 -2.72 -12.25
N VAL A 68 -19.99 -1.85 -11.56
CA VAL A 68 -20.56 -0.71 -10.83
C VAL A 68 -20.32 0.62 -11.54
N TRP A 69 -19.35 0.66 -12.46
CA TRP A 69 -18.98 1.90 -13.16
C TRP A 69 -18.28 1.61 -14.49
N ARG A 70 -18.47 2.48 -15.49
CA ARG A 70 -17.76 2.47 -16.78
C ARG A 70 -17.55 3.89 -17.26
N SER A 71 -16.36 4.17 -17.80
CA SER A 71 -16.09 5.40 -18.56
C SER A 71 -14.80 5.28 -19.35
N GLY A 72 -14.72 5.91 -20.53
CA GLY A 72 -13.46 6.10 -21.25
C GLY A 72 -12.66 4.81 -21.53
N GLY A 73 -13.34 3.68 -21.77
CA GLY A 73 -12.68 2.39 -21.99
C GLY A 73 -12.23 1.68 -20.70
N LEU A 74 -12.56 2.19 -19.52
CA LEU A 74 -12.37 1.56 -18.23
C LEU A 74 -13.66 0.97 -17.68
N VAL A 75 -13.52 -0.09 -16.89
CA VAL A 75 -14.61 -0.78 -16.19
C VAL A 75 -14.23 -0.98 -14.74
N ALA A 76 -15.18 -0.75 -13.83
CA ALA A 76 -15.02 -1.07 -12.42
C ALA A 76 -16.10 -2.07 -11.98
N TYR A 77 -15.71 -3.12 -11.27
CA TYR A 77 -16.62 -4.17 -10.79
C TYR A 77 -16.28 -4.63 -9.37
N LEU A 78 -17.26 -5.19 -8.66
CA LEU A 78 -17.05 -5.72 -7.32
C LEU A 78 -16.04 -6.87 -7.30
N HIS A 79 -15.06 -6.79 -6.41
CA HIS A 79 -14.06 -7.82 -6.22
C HIS A 79 -14.70 -9.09 -5.62
N PRO A 80 -14.55 -10.28 -6.25
CA PRO A 80 -15.21 -11.51 -5.78
C PRO A 80 -14.61 -12.07 -4.49
N ARG A 81 -13.37 -11.69 -4.18
CA ARG A 81 -12.65 -12.04 -2.94
C ARG A 81 -12.24 -10.79 -2.16
N PRO A 82 -13.20 -9.96 -1.71
CA PRO A 82 -12.93 -8.62 -1.22
C PRO A 82 -12.19 -8.67 0.12
N TRP A 83 -11.23 -7.77 0.34
CA TRP A 83 -10.58 -7.61 1.65
C TRP A 83 -11.47 -6.82 2.64
N THR A 84 -12.30 -5.92 2.10
CA THR A 84 -13.30 -5.13 2.86
C THR A 84 -14.61 -5.00 2.06
N PRO A 85 -15.79 -4.84 2.70
CA PRO A 85 -17.06 -4.76 1.98
C PRO A 85 -17.05 -3.69 0.88
N GLY A 86 -17.49 -4.06 -0.32
CA GLY A 86 -17.57 -3.13 -1.46
C GLY A 86 -16.23 -2.85 -2.15
N SER A 87 -15.18 -3.66 -1.91
CA SER A 87 -13.93 -3.58 -2.68
C SER A 87 -14.22 -3.66 -4.18
N VAL A 88 -13.66 -2.74 -4.97
CA VAL A 88 -13.84 -2.67 -6.42
C VAL A 88 -12.51 -2.80 -7.15
N VAL A 89 -12.50 -3.55 -8.25
CA VAL A 89 -11.39 -3.59 -9.22
C VAL A 89 -11.75 -2.66 -10.37
N LEU A 90 -10.84 -1.76 -10.70
CA LEU A 90 -10.84 -0.95 -11.91
C LEU A 90 -9.80 -1.50 -12.88
N GLU A 91 -10.23 -1.79 -14.11
CA GLU A 91 -9.38 -2.27 -15.19
C GLU A 91 -9.83 -1.76 -16.57
N ARG A 92 -9.10 -2.13 -17.62
CA ARG A 92 -9.46 -1.81 -19.01
C ARG A 92 -10.65 -2.68 -19.47
N SER A 93 -11.60 -2.08 -20.18
CA SER A 93 -12.80 -2.78 -20.67
C SER A 93 -12.54 -3.78 -21.80
N ALA A 94 -11.41 -3.67 -22.50
CA ALA A 94 -11.13 -4.44 -23.72
C ALA A 94 -10.46 -5.79 -23.42
N PRO A 95 -10.92 -6.90 -24.04
CA PRO A 95 -10.21 -8.18 -23.98
C PRO A 95 -8.87 -8.08 -24.72
N GLY A 96 -7.79 -8.60 -24.12
CA GLY A 96 -6.46 -8.67 -24.75
C GLY A 96 -5.43 -7.66 -24.26
N SER A 97 -5.64 -7.01 -23.11
CA SER A 97 -4.56 -6.23 -22.47
C SER A 97 -3.38 -7.15 -22.17
N PRO A 98 -2.15 -6.80 -22.59
CA PRO A 98 -1.00 -7.66 -22.38
C PRO A 98 -0.78 -7.90 -20.88
N PRO A 99 -0.39 -9.12 -20.47
CA PRO A 99 -0.01 -9.40 -19.09
C PRO A 99 1.23 -8.59 -18.71
N GLY A 100 1.43 -8.36 -17.40
CA GLY A 100 2.58 -7.59 -16.90
C GLY A 100 2.25 -6.15 -16.53
N GLY A 101 0.97 -5.81 -16.35
CA GLY A 101 0.55 -4.43 -16.27
C GLY A 101 0.89 -3.76 -14.94
N SER A 102 1.78 -2.77 -14.99
CA SER A 102 1.91 -1.73 -13.96
C SER A 102 1.19 -0.47 -14.43
N VAL A 103 0.42 0.18 -13.54
CA VAL A 103 -0.18 1.49 -13.86
C VAL A 103 0.89 2.53 -14.21
N PHE A 104 2.10 2.41 -13.67
CA PHE A 104 3.20 3.33 -13.95
C PHE A 104 3.86 3.14 -15.31
N GLN A 105 3.59 2.01 -15.98
CA GLN A 105 4.05 1.73 -17.35
C GLN A 105 3.06 2.24 -18.41
N LEU A 106 1.87 2.68 -18.00
CA LEU A 106 0.91 3.31 -18.91
C LEU A 106 1.46 4.65 -19.45
N GLU A 107 1.04 4.98 -20.66
CA GLU A 107 1.25 6.31 -21.24
C GLU A 107 0.55 7.37 -20.40
N GLU A 108 1.11 8.58 -20.37
CA GLU A 108 0.68 9.60 -19.42
C GLU A 108 -0.82 9.97 -19.49
N PRO A 109 -1.42 10.19 -20.67
CA PRO A 109 -2.85 10.47 -20.77
C PRO A 109 -3.71 9.31 -20.28
N GLU A 110 -3.27 8.08 -20.55
CA GLU A 110 -3.96 6.89 -20.08
C GLU A 110 -3.83 6.77 -18.56
N TYR A 111 -2.63 6.92 -18.00
CA TYR A 111 -2.39 6.89 -16.56
C TYR A 111 -3.30 7.89 -15.82
N LEU A 112 -3.40 9.13 -16.33
CA LEU A 112 -4.30 10.14 -15.78
C LEU A 112 -5.76 9.68 -15.87
N SER A 113 -6.20 9.13 -17.01
CA SER A 113 -7.55 8.58 -17.15
C SER A 113 -7.85 7.47 -16.14
N TRP A 114 -6.89 6.59 -15.85
CA TRP A 114 -7.02 5.55 -14.83
C TRP A 114 -7.16 6.12 -13.42
N MET A 115 -6.34 7.12 -13.08
CA MET A 115 -6.38 7.79 -11.78
C MET A 115 -7.70 8.57 -11.61
N SER A 116 -8.14 9.32 -12.61
CA SER A 116 -9.46 9.96 -12.63
C SER A 116 -10.61 8.95 -12.50
N GLY A 117 -10.51 7.79 -13.15
CA GLY A 117 -11.47 6.69 -13.01
C GLY A 117 -11.51 6.15 -11.57
N ALA A 118 -10.35 5.92 -10.95
CA ALA A 118 -10.27 5.48 -9.56
C ALA A 118 -10.88 6.51 -8.59
N ARG A 119 -10.66 7.81 -8.84
CA ARG A 119 -11.28 8.90 -8.09
C ARG A 119 -12.81 8.92 -8.23
N ALA A 120 -13.33 8.75 -9.44
CA ALA A 120 -14.77 8.68 -9.67
C ALA A 120 -15.42 7.46 -8.98
N VAL A 121 -14.75 6.30 -9.04
CA VAL A 121 -15.19 5.09 -8.33
C VAL A 121 -15.16 5.29 -6.82
N ALA A 122 -14.12 5.91 -6.27
CA ALA A 122 -14.05 6.21 -4.85
C ALA A 122 -15.21 7.11 -4.38
N GLN A 123 -15.51 8.17 -5.14
CA GLN A 123 -16.65 9.06 -4.86
C GLN A 123 -17.99 8.30 -4.88
N LEU A 124 -18.21 7.48 -5.91
CA LEU A 124 -19.40 6.63 -6.01
C LEU A 124 -19.53 5.70 -4.80
N LEU A 125 -18.46 5.02 -4.40
CA LEU A 125 -18.48 4.10 -3.27
C LEU A 125 -18.70 4.83 -1.94
N SER A 126 -18.06 5.98 -1.75
CA SER A 126 -18.28 6.83 -0.57
C SER A 126 -19.74 7.24 -0.42
N GLU A 127 -20.37 7.71 -1.51
CA GLU A 127 -21.77 8.10 -1.51
C GLU A 127 -22.70 6.90 -1.24
N ARG A 128 -22.54 5.82 -2.01
CA ARG A 128 -23.49 4.69 -2.02
C ARG A 128 -23.36 3.76 -0.83
N LEU A 129 -22.18 3.67 -0.23
CA LEU A 129 -21.91 2.81 0.93
C LEU A 129 -21.87 3.59 2.24
N GLY A 130 -22.00 4.92 2.19
CA GLY A 130 -21.92 5.78 3.38
C GLY A 130 -20.54 5.76 4.04
N VAL A 131 -19.49 5.37 3.32
CA VAL A 131 -18.12 5.42 3.85
C VAL A 131 -17.54 6.81 3.66
N ARG A 132 -16.84 7.30 4.68
CA ARG A 132 -16.24 8.64 4.63
C ARG A 132 -15.07 8.73 3.66
N ARG A 133 -14.44 7.59 3.35
CA ARG A 133 -13.21 7.53 2.57
C ARG A 133 -13.07 6.19 1.86
N CYS A 134 -12.33 6.21 0.77
CA CYS A 134 -11.78 5.02 0.15
C CYS A 134 -10.26 5.10 0.11
N ALA A 135 -9.60 3.95 0.16
CA ALA A 135 -8.19 3.80 -0.17
C ALA A 135 -8.01 3.36 -1.62
N LEU A 136 -6.81 3.58 -2.16
CA LEU A 136 -6.37 3.06 -3.44
C LEU A 136 -5.22 2.08 -3.20
N VAL A 137 -5.26 0.92 -3.84
CA VAL A 137 -4.13 -0.01 -3.90
C VAL A 137 -3.94 -0.46 -5.34
N SER A 138 -2.76 -0.22 -5.91
CA SER A 138 -2.36 -0.76 -7.21
C SER A 138 -1.08 -1.55 -7.04
N ARG A 139 -1.11 -2.82 -7.43
CA ARG A 139 0.06 -3.70 -7.39
C ARG A 139 0.31 -4.24 -8.80
N PRO A 140 1.53 -4.10 -9.34
CA PRO A 140 1.89 -4.75 -10.60
C PRO A 140 1.80 -6.27 -10.49
N HIS A 141 1.29 -6.91 -11.55
CA HIS A 141 1.25 -8.36 -11.67
C HIS A 141 1.90 -8.79 -12.98
N ARG A 142 2.73 -9.84 -12.93
CA ARG A 142 3.37 -10.40 -14.14
C ARG A 142 2.38 -11.05 -15.10
N ASP A 143 1.39 -11.73 -14.55
CA ASP A 143 0.49 -12.58 -15.32
C ASP A 143 -0.90 -11.96 -15.51
N ARG A 144 -1.10 -10.72 -15.04
CA ARG A 144 -2.38 -10.01 -15.12
C ARG A 144 -2.18 -8.62 -15.73
N PRO A 145 -3.23 -8.06 -16.36
CA PRO A 145 -3.20 -6.67 -16.77
C PRO A 145 -3.12 -5.74 -15.54
N ALA A 146 -2.85 -4.46 -15.80
CA ALA A 146 -2.84 -3.44 -14.77
C ALA A 146 -4.23 -3.37 -14.12
N GLN A 147 -4.28 -3.16 -12.81
CA GLN A 147 -5.52 -3.02 -12.08
C GLN A 147 -5.33 -2.05 -10.91
N ILE A 148 -6.38 -1.29 -10.62
CA ILE A 148 -6.47 -0.48 -9.41
C ILE A 148 -7.56 -1.07 -8.53
N ARG A 149 -7.27 -1.29 -7.25
CA ARG A 149 -8.27 -1.62 -6.24
C ARG A 149 -8.68 -0.37 -5.50
N VAL A 150 -9.97 -0.09 -5.46
CA VAL A 150 -10.55 0.97 -4.61
C VAL A 150 -11.25 0.29 -3.44
N LEU A 151 -10.83 0.66 -2.22
CA LEU A 151 -11.20 -0.04 -0.98
C LEU A 151 -12.00 0.91 -0.07
N PRO A 152 -13.32 0.72 0.09
CA PRO A 152 -14.12 1.45 1.08
C PRO A 152 -13.59 1.26 2.50
N LEU A 153 -13.36 2.35 3.24
CA LEU A 153 -12.87 2.30 4.62
C LEU A 153 -14.02 2.45 5.61
N HIS A 154 -14.53 1.32 6.09
CA HIS A 154 -15.69 1.25 6.99
C HIS A 154 -15.31 1.50 8.45
N GLY A 155 -16.27 1.99 9.25
CA GLY A 155 -16.12 2.16 10.70
C GLY A 155 -15.34 3.40 11.15
N LEU A 156 -15.03 4.32 10.23
CA LEU A 156 -14.33 5.57 10.54
C LEU A 156 -15.28 6.63 11.13
N GLY A 157 -14.79 7.34 12.15
CA GLY A 157 -15.47 8.50 12.74
C GLY A 157 -15.46 9.74 11.83
N ALA A 158 -16.21 10.79 12.22
CA ALA A 158 -16.23 12.06 11.48
C ALA A 158 -14.91 12.83 11.58
N GLU A 159 -14.30 12.80 12.75
CA GLU A 159 -13.01 13.43 13.02
C GLU A 159 -11.87 12.52 12.58
N TRP A 160 -10.88 13.08 11.89
CA TRP A 160 -9.67 12.35 11.55
C TRP A 160 -8.88 12.02 12.81
N ARG A 161 -8.42 10.76 12.90
CA ARG A 161 -7.51 10.30 13.96
C ARG A 161 -6.49 9.35 13.33
N PRO A 162 -5.26 9.30 13.86
CA PRO A 162 -4.31 8.30 13.43
C PRO A 162 -4.86 6.89 13.69
N HIS A 163 -4.79 6.02 12.69
CA HIS A 163 -5.19 4.62 12.79
C HIS A 163 -4.07 3.76 12.21
N LEU A 164 -3.26 3.18 13.09
CA LEU A 164 -2.13 2.32 12.75
C LEU A 164 -2.48 0.85 13.00
N ALA A 165 -1.96 -0.04 12.17
CA ALA A 165 -2.02 -1.48 12.44
C ALA A 165 -1.28 -1.81 13.73
N GLY A 166 -1.82 -2.77 14.49
CA GLY A 166 -1.21 -3.23 15.74
C GLY A 166 0.02 -4.14 15.55
N GLU A 167 0.30 -4.58 14.32
CA GLU A 167 1.39 -5.50 14.00
C GLU A 167 2.31 -4.86 12.94
N GLU A 168 3.62 -4.94 13.18
CA GLU A 168 4.63 -4.61 12.18
C GLU A 168 4.77 -5.73 11.15
N GLU A 169 5.17 -5.37 9.93
CA GLU A 169 5.41 -6.32 8.85
C GLU A 169 6.65 -5.94 8.05
N HIS A 170 7.47 -6.91 7.70
CA HIS A 170 8.65 -6.67 6.87
C HIS A 170 8.97 -7.88 5.99
N SER A 171 9.21 -7.62 4.71
CA SER A 171 9.71 -8.60 3.75
C SER A 171 10.84 -7.99 2.92
N ALA A 172 12.01 -8.64 2.92
CA ALA A 172 13.16 -8.20 2.13
C ALA A 172 12.93 -8.34 0.62
N HIS A 173 12.05 -9.26 0.23
CA HIS A 173 11.64 -9.54 -1.14
C HIS A 173 10.11 -9.47 -1.23
N ASP A 174 9.61 -9.38 -2.45
CA ASP A 174 8.20 -9.30 -2.78
C ASP A 174 7.43 -10.53 -2.25
N PRO A 175 6.56 -10.36 -1.23
CA PRO A 175 5.80 -11.47 -0.64
C PRO A 175 4.57 -11.86 -1.47
N GLY A 176 4.37 -11.26 -2.64
CA GLY A 176 3.20 -11.49 -3.50
C GLY A 176 2.06 -10.49 -3.29
N PHE A 177 2.18 -9.58 -2.33
CA PHE A 177 1.22 -8.51 -2.04
C PHE A 177 1.92 -7.22 -1.58
N CYS A 178 1.18 -6.12 -1.56
CA CYS A 178 1.62 -4.84 -0.98
C CYS A 178 0.69 -4.49 0.18
N THR A 179 1.26 -4.00 1.27
CA THR A 179 0.52 -3.53 2.44
C THR A 179 1.00 -2.16 2.86
N SER A 180 0.15 -1.41 3.55
CA SER A 180 0.47 -0.09 4.06
C SER A 180 1.07 -0.08 5.47
N LYS A 181 1.14 -1.25 6.13
CA LYS A 181 1.72 -1.45 7.47
C LYS A 181 3.15 -0.93 7.56
N THR A 182 3.54 -0.48 8.76
CA THR A 182 4.93 -0.14 9.08
C THR A 182 5.75 -1.39 9.34
N GLY A 183 7.04 -1.33 9.04
CA GLY A 183 8.02 -2.33 9.45
C GLY A 183 8.88 -1.87 10.62
N PRO A 184 9.83 -2.70 11.07
CA PRO A 184 10.78 -2.32 12.10
C PRO A 184 11.67 -1.19 11.59
N ARG A 185 12.21 -0.39 12.53
CA ARG A 185 13.08 0.72 12.17
C ARG A 185 14.37 0.22 11.50
N TRP A 186 14.66 0.76 10.31
CA TRP A 186 15.92 0.54 9.63
C TRP A 186 17.04 1.45 10.14
N THR A 187 18.29 1.01 9.98
CA THR A 187 19.47 1.81 10.33
C THR A 187 19.67 2.95 9.34
N ASP A 188 20.25 4.06 9.81
CA ASP A 188 20.57 5.20 8.96
C ASP A 188 21.50 4.80 7.80
N SER A 189 22.42 3.86 8.01
CA SER A 189 23.33 3.38 6.96
C SER A 189 22.59 2.61 5.87
N SER A 190 21.67 1.71 6.24
CA SER A 190 20.87 0.95 5.27
C SER A 190 19.97 1.87 4.44
N LEU A 191 19.36 2.87 5.08
CA LEU A 191 18.55 3.88 4.38
C LEU A 191 19.40 4.74 3.43
N THR A 192 20.61 5.11 3.85
CA THR A 192 21.55 5.89 3.01
C THR A 192 22.03 5.10 1.80
N GLU A 193 22.29 3.79 1.95
CA GLU A 193 22.66 2.92 0.83
C GLU A 193 21.54 2.83 -0.21
N ILE A 194 20.30 2.56 0.23
CA ILE A 194 19.13 2.51 -0.64
C ILE A 194 18.89 3.87 -1.32
N GLN A 195 18.99 4.97 -0.57
CA GLN A 195 18.86 6.32 -1.11
C GLN A 195 19.89 6.57 -2.22
N THR A 196 21.15 6.19 -1.98
CA THR A 196 22.24 6.37 -2.95
C THR A 196 21.96 5.62 -4.24
N ARG A 197 21.50 4.36 -4.13
CA ARG A 197 21.12 3.53 -5.29
C ARG A 197 20.00 4.16 -6.11
N ILE A 198 18.96 4.68 -5.45
CA ILE A 198 17.83 5.34 -6.13
C ILE A 198 18.30 6.63 -6.80
N ARG A 199 19.03 7.48 -6.06
CA ARG A 199 19.49 8.80 -6.55
C ARG A 199 20.51 8.70 -7.68
N ALA A 200 21.24 7.58 -7.81
CA ALA A 200 22.15 7.34 -8.93
C ALA A 200 21.45 7.42 -10.30
N GLY A 201 20.13 7.22 -10.36
CA GLY A 201 19.32 7.40 -11.58
C GLY A 201 18.91 8.83 -11.88
N LEU A 202 19.21 9.81 -11.00
CA LEU A 202 18.90 11.21 -11.23
C LEU A 202 19.95 11.89 -12.12
N PRO A 203 19.57 12.96 -12.85
CA PRO A 203 20.54 13.79 -13.57
C PRO A 203 21.60 14.43 -12.67
N SER A 204 21.24 14.74 -11.41
CA SER A 204 22.15 15.26 -10.39
C SER A 204 21.93 14.53 -9.06
N PRO A 205 22.59 13.36 -8.86
CA PRO A 205 22.43 12.55 -7.66
C PRO A 205 22.81 13.29 -6.37
N ASP A 206 23.76 14.22 -6.44
CA ASP A 206 24.28 14.96 -5.28
C ASP A 206 23.66 16.37 -5.12
N ALA A 207 22.61 16.68 -5.88
CA ALA A 207 21.90 17.95 -5.75
C ALA A 207 21.46 18.18 -4.30
N ARG A 208 21.70 19.39 -3.79
CA ARG A 208 21.23 19.81 -2.47
C ARG A 208 19.69 19.81 -2.47
N PRO A 209 19.05 19.34 -1.38
CA PRO A 209 17.61 19.38 -1.27
C PRO A 209 17.04 20.78 -1.40
N ASP A 210 16.00 20.95 -2.20
CA ASP A 210 15.19 22.15 -2.19
C ASP A 210 14.26 22.13 -0.97
N LEU A 211 14.44 23.08 -0.06
CA LEU A 211 13.69 23.19 1.19
C LEU A 211 12.44 24.08 1.07
N THR A 212 12.05 24.45 -0.16
CA THR A 212 10.85 25.24 -0.43
C THR A 212 9.61 24.55 0.13
N PHE A 213 8.90 25.25 1.01
CA PHE A 213 7.66 24.82 1.63
C PHE A 213 6.53 25.75 1.19
N LEU A 214 5.44 25.17 0.69
CA LEU A 214 4.35 25.90 0.02
C LEU A 214 3.08 25.94 0.87
N GLY A 215 3.21 25.82 2.19
CA GLY A 215 2.06 25.92 3.10
C GLY A 215 1.74 27.35 3.51
N ASP A 216 0.44 27.62 3.71
CA ASP A 216 -0.06 28.93 4.11
C ASP A 216 0.45 29.36 5.49
N ASP A 217 0.68 28.40 6.39
CA ASP A 217 1.40 28.60 7.65
C ASP A 217 2.87 28.14 7.49
N PRO A 218 3.84 29.06 7.38
CA PRO A 218 5.26 28.72 7.21
C PRO A 218 5.83 27.86 8.34
N ALA A 219 5.23 27.93 9.54
CA ALA A 219 5.66 27.19 10.73
C ALA A 219 4.80 25.95 11.00
N HIS A 220 4.00 25.48 10.03
CA HIS A 220 3.08 24.36 10.20
C HIS A 220 3.78 23.17 10.88
N PRO A 221 3.27 22.67 12.03
CA PRO A 221 4.02 21.78 12.91
C PRO A 221 4.01 20.32 12.45
N GLY A 222 3.23 19.95 11.43
CA GLY A 222 3.10 18.57 10.95
C GLY A 222 4.43 17.95 10.51
N LEU A 223 4.61 16.64 10.76
CA LEU A 223 5.87 15.93 10.47
C LEU A 223 6.34 16.12 9.02
N PHE A 224 5.45 15.94 8.04
CA PHE A 224 5.83 16.11 6.63
C PHE A 224 6.18 17.55 6.29
N SER A 225 5.53 18.55 6.90
CA SER A 225 5.94 19.95 6.77
C SER A 225 7.38 20.17 7.24
N ARG A 226 7.75 19.59 8.40
CA ARG A 226 9.11 19.66 8.93
C ARG A 226 10.14 18.94 8.04
N ILE A 227 9.76 17.80 7.44
CA ILE A 227 10.60 17.10 6.45
C ILE A 227 10.82 17.99 5.23
N VAL A 228 9.76 18.58 4.66
CA VAL A 228 9.85 19.48 3.48
C VAL A 228 10.74 20.69 3.75
N ARG A 229 10.67 21.28 4.97
CA ARG A 229 11.55 22.39 5.38
C ARG A 229 12.97 21.96 5.79
N GLY A 230 13.23 20.66 5.88
CA GLY A 230 14.54 20.13 6.28
C GLY A 230 14.86 20.27 7.78
N GLU A 231 13.84 20.44 8.62
CA GLU A 231 13.98 20.51 10.08
C GLU A 231 14.24 19.13 10.69
N GLU A 232 13.77 18.07 10.01
CA GLU A 232 14.08 16.69 10.38
C GLU A 232 15.52 16.34 9.96
N ARG A 233 16.41 16.22 10.95
CA ARG A 233 17.85 15.97 10.73
C ARG A 233 18.15 14.66 10.00
N ARG A 234 17.27 13.66 10.15
CA ARG A 234 17.40 12.34 9.53
C ARG A 234 16.29 12.16 8.50
N GLN A 235 16.61 12.49 7.26
CA GLN A 235 15.73 12.35 6.11
C GLN A 235 16.51 11.78 4.92
N TRP A 236 15.86 10.93 4.14
CA TRP A 236 16.47 10.25 2.99
C TRP A 236 15.66 10.58 1.73
N ARG A 237 15.75 11.83 1.27
CA ARG A 237 15.07 12.27 0.05
C ARG A 237 15.64 11.59 -1.18
N VAL A 238 14.79 10.99 -1.98
CA VAL A 238 15.17 10.21 -3.17
C VAL A 238 14.82 10.91 -4.47
N TRP A 239 13.82 11.79 -4.46
CA TRP A 239 13.37 12.54 -5.62
C TRP A 239 12.58 13.76 -5.16
N GLU A 240 12.59 14.84 -5.94
CA GLU A 240 11.75 16.02 -5.71
C GLU A 240 11.53 16.77 -7.03
N ASP A 241 10.47 17.59 -7.05
CA ASP A 241 10.22 18.61 -8.06
C ASP A 241 9.76 19.92 -7.38
N ASP A 242 9.31 20.88 -8.18
CA ASP A 242 8.87 22.20 -7.72
C ASP A 242 7.69 22.13 -6.73
N ALA A 243 6.92 21.04 -6.74
CA ALA A 243 5.68 20.90 -5.96
C ALA A 243 5.67 19.70 -5.01
N HIS A 244 6.61 18.75 -5.11
CA HIS A 244 6.59 17.49 -4.36
C HIS A 244 7.97 17.04 -3.89
N VAL A 245 7.98 16.22 -2.83
CA VAL A 245 9.16 15.60 -2.25
C VAL A 245 8.89 14.12 -1.98
N ALA A 246 9.80 13.25 -2.40
CA ALA A 246 9.78 11.82 -2.11
C ALA A 246 10.96 11.44 -1.21
N PHE A 247 10.70 10.67 -0.15
CA PHE A 247 11.71 10.24 0.81
C PHE A 247 11.44 8.83 1.34
N LEU A 248 12.50 8.14 1.77
CA LEU A 248 12.35 6.82 2.40
C LEU A 248 11.74 6.95 3.79
N THR A 249 10.81 6.05 4.11
CA THR A 249 10.37 5.89 5.50
C THR A 249 11.45 5.17 6.32
N PRO A 250 11.73 5.58 7.56
CA PRO A 250 12.63 4.83 8.45
C PRO A 250 12.00 3.53 8.98
N PHE A 251 10.70 3.29 8.76
CA PHE A 251 9.97 2.09 9.17
C PHE A 251 9.44 1.31 7.94
N PRO A 252 10.31 0.92 7.00
CA PRO A 252 9.86 0.29 5.76
C PRO A 252 9.42 -1.15 6.01
N ASN A 253 8.28 -1.53 5.42
CA ASN A 253 7.88 -2.95 5.31
C ASN A 253 8.56 -3.69 4.15
N SER A 254 9.20 -2.95 3.24
CA SER A 254 9.95 -3.47 2.11
C SER A 254 11.08 -2.49 1.75
N PRO A 255 12.26 -2.97 1.32
CA PRO A 255 13.35 -2.09 0.94
C PRO A 255 12.95 -1.06 -0.11
N GLY A 256 13.27 0.21 0.13
CA GLY A 256 12.92 1.29 -0.78
C GLY A 256 11.50 1.83 -0.65
N PHE A 257 10.73 1.41 0.35
CA PHE A 257 9.44 2.03 0.67
C PHE A 257 9.61 3.55 0.80
N THR A 258 9.03 4.24 -0.18
CA THR A 258 9.10 5.69 -0.33
C THR A 258 7.75 6.33 -0.07
N VAL A 259 7.75 7.45 0.65
CA VAL A 259 6.60 8.33 0.85
C VAL A 259 6.80 9.56 -0.01
N LEU A 260 5.82 9.86 -0.86
CA LEU A 260 5.78 11.06 -1.69
C LEU A 260 4.70 12.00 -1.16
N VAL A 261 5.07 13.26 -0.95
CA VAL A 261 4.18 14.31 -0.41
C VAL A 261 4.26 15.57 -1.28
N PRO A 262 3.17 16.34 -1.41
CA PRO A 262 3.26 17.72 -1.90
C PRO A 262 4.07 18.59 -0.92
N ARG A 263 4.62 19.70 -1.40
CA ARG A 263 5.27 20.74 -0.57
C ARG A 263 4.25 21.60 0.16
N ARG A 264 3.04 21.71 -0.38
CA ARG A 264 1.89 22.35 0.25
C ARG A 264 1.17 21.33 1.12
N PRO A 265 0.86 21.63 2.40
CA PRO A 265 0.00 20.80 3.22
C PRO A 265 -1.39 20.69 2.60
N LEU A 266 -1.76 19.46 2.21
CA LEU A 266 -3.07 19.11 1.71
C LEU A 266 -3.69 18.06 2.62
N THR A 267 -5.03 17.95 2.61
CA THR A 267 -5.74 16.86 3.31
C THR A 267 -5.13 15.50 2.95
N SER A 268 -5.03 14.61 3.92
CA SER A 268 -4.62 13.24 3.63
C SER A 268 -5.57 12.55 2.65
N ASP A 269 -6.83 13.00 2.53
CA ASP A 269 -7.85 12.38 1.68
C ASP A 269 -7.62 12.72 0.21
N ILE A 270 -6.75 11.93 -0.42
CA ILE A 270 -6.26 12.16 -1.79
C ILE A 270 -7.42 12.26 -2.80
N PHE A 271 -8.51 11.50 -2.63
CA PHE A 271 -9.65 11.57 -3.55
C PHE A 271 -10.48 12.85 -3.43
N ARG A 272 -10.28 13.63 -2.36
CA ARG A 272 -10.92 14.93 -2.11
C ARG A 272 -10.05 16.13 -2.47
N LEU A 273 -8.82 15.92 -2.94
CA LEU A 273 -7.97 17.00 -3.43
C LEU A 273 -8.59 17.71 -4.63
N GLU A 274 -8.26 18.98 -4.82
CA GLU A 274 -8.60 19.68 -6.06
C GLU A 274 -7.98 18.98 -7.27
N LYS A 275 -8.57 19.19 -8.46
CA LYS A 275 -8.18 18.45 -9.67
C LYS A 275 -6.69 18.59 -9.97
N GLU A 276 -6.17 19.81 -9.90
CA GLU A 276 -4.78 20.14 -10.21
C GLU A 276 -3.81 19.50 -9.21
N ASP A 277 -4.16 19.52 -7.93
CA ASP A 277 -3.36 18.87 -6.86
C ASP A 277 -3.34 17.35 -7.01
N TYR A 278 -4.49 16.77 -7.31
CA TYR A 278 -4.62 15.34 -7.54
C TYR A 278 -3.78 14.89 -8.74
N GLU A 279 -3.93 15.56 -9.88
CA GLU A 279 -3.18 15.29 -11.10
C GLU A 279 -1.67 15.48 -10.89
N GLY A 280 -1.27 16.56 -10.21
CA GLY A 280 0.13 16.80 -9.83
C GLY A 280 0.71 15.66 -8.98
N LEU A 281 -0.01 15.24 -7.94
CA LEU A 281 0.44 14.19 -7.03
C LEU A 281 0.59 12.83 -7.73
N VAL A 282 -0.37 12.43 -8.56
CA VAL A 282 -0.29 11.14 -9.27
C VAL A 282 0.82 11.15 -10.33
N LEU A 283 1.03 12.27 -11.04
CA LEU A 283 2.13 12.40 -12.00
C LEU A 283 3.49 12.36 -11.30
N ALA A 284 3.62 13.01 -10.15
CA ALA A 284 4.81 12.91 -9.30
C ALA A 284 5.02 11.46 -8.82
N ALA A 285 3.95 10.75 -8.43
CA ALA A 285 4.01 9.34 -8.05
C ALA A 285 4.53 8.47 -9.18
N ARG A 286 4.08 8.71 -10.42
CA ARG A 286 4.58 8.01 -11.61
C ARG A 286 6.06 8.25 -11.87
N LYS A 287 6.54 9.50 -11.75
CA LYS A 287 7.96 9.83 -11.92
C LYS A 287 8.83 9.16 -10.86
N ALA A 288 8.45 9.31 -9.59
CA ALA A 288 9.16 8.70 -8.47
C ALA A 288 9.16 7.16 -8.56
N ALA A 289 8.03 6.54 -8.90
CA ALA A 289 7.93 5.09 -9.06
C ALA A 289 8.90 4.55 -10.12
N ARG A 290 9.01 5.21 -11.28
CA ARG A 290 9.95 4.80 -12.33
C ARG A 290 11.41 4.91 -11.90
N LEU A 291 11.76 5.94 -11.12
CA LEU A 291 13.09 6.08 -10.53
C LEU A 291 13.39 4.95 -9.54
N LEU A 292 12.41 4.61 -8.68
CA LEU A 292 12.54 3.52 -7.71
C LEU A 292 12.71 2.17 -8.41
N GLU A 293 11.90 1.91 -9.45
CA GLU A 293 11.94 0.69 -10.25
C GLU A 293 13.33 0.48 -10.85
N ALA A 294 13.86 1.51 -11.52
CA ALA A 294 15.18 1.47 -12.14
C ALA A 294 16.32 1.39 -11.10
N GLY A 295 16.32 2.26 -10.08
CA GLY A 295 17.42 2.37 -9.11
C GLY A 295 17.58 1.15 -8.20
N LEU A 296 16.49 0.40 -7.98
CA LEU A 296 16.51 -0.80 -7.15
C LEU A 296 16.48 -2.10 -7.95
N GLY A 297 16.30 -2.03 -9.28
CA GLY A 297 16.07 -3.22 -10.10
C GLY A 297 14.78 -3.94 -9.71
N ALA A 298 13.77 -3.19 -9.28
CA ALA A 298 12.50 -3.77 -8.87
C ALA A 298 11.73 -4.28 -10.09
N SER A 299 10.94 -5.34 -9.91
CA SER A 299 10.06 -5.86 -10.97
C SER A 299 8.81 -5.00 -11.23
N GLY A 300 8.62 -3.98 -10.40
CA GLY A 300 7.54 -3.01 -10.44
C GLY A 300 7.46 -2.25 -9.12
N VAL A 301 6.51 -1.32 -9.02
CA VAL A 301 6.26 -0.53 -7.80
C VAL A 301 4.76 -0.54 -7.50
N GLY A 302 4.40 -0.94 -6.28
CA GLY A 302 3.05 -0.81 -5.74
C GLY A 302 2.76 0.63 -5.33
N LEU A 303 1.49 1.03 -5.45
CA LEU A 303 0.97 2.35 -5.07
C LEU A 303 -0.14 2.19 -4.04
N ILE A 304 -0.05 2.94 -2.94
CA ILE A 304 -1.12 3.01 -1.93
C ILE A 304 -1.47 4.47 -1.62
N PHE A 305 -2.78 4.78 -1.63
CA PHE A 305 -3.38 5.97 -1.00
C PHE A 305 -4.25 5.51 0.17
N GLU A 306 -3.95 5.99 1.37
CA GLU A 306 -4.64 5.58 2.60
C GLU A 306 -4.88 6.78 3.52
N GLY A 307 -3.81 7.46 3.93
CA GLY A 307 -3.87 8.74 4.62
C GLY A 307 -4.34 8.68 6.08
N PHE A 308 -4.00 7.61 6.81
CA PHE A 308 -4.41 7.44 8.22
C PHE A 308 -3.26 7.37 9.22
N GLU A 309 -2.01 7.40 8.76
CA GLU A 309 -0.85 7.57 9.64
C GLU A 309 -0.66 9.03 10.03
N ILE A 310 -0.75 9.91 9.03
CA ILE A 310 -0.46 11.34 9.12
C ILE A 310 -1.49 12.08 8.28
N ASP A 311 -2.11 13.12 8.85
CA ASP A 311 -3.09 13.94 8.15
C ASP A 311 -2.42 14.95 7.21
N TYR A 312 -1.88 14.43 6.12
CA TYR A 312 -1.22 15.17 5.06
C TYR A 312 -1.26 14.30 3.80
N ALA A 313 -1.58 14.82 2.61
CA ALA A 313 -1.62 14.02 1.38
C ALA A 313 -0.30 13.25 1.16
N HIS A 314 -0.36 11.93 1.05
CA HIS A 314 0.85 11.15 0.79
C HIS A 314 0.58 9.87 0.01
N ALA A 315 1.42 9.65 -1.00
CA ALA A 315 1.46 8.43 -1.77
C ALA A 315 2.54 7.50 -1.20
N LYS A 316 2.20 6.24 -0.99
CA LYS A 316 3.14 5.20 -0.59
C LYS A 316 3.55 4.42 -1.83
N LEU A 317 4.85 4.38 -2.11
CA LEU A 317 5.46 3.67 -3.23
C LEU A 317 6.29 2.51 -2.69
N ILE A 318 5.94 1.28 -3.08
CA ILE A 318 6.51 0.05 -2.52
C ILE A 318 7.17 -0.73 -3.66
N PRO A 319 8.51 -0.74 -3.77
CA PRO A 319 9.22 -1.53 -4.78
C PRO A 319 9.02 -3.04 -4.61
N LEU A 320 8.82 -3.78 -5.71
CA LEU A 320 8.67 -5.24 -5.72
C LEU A 320 10.00 -5.91 -6.05
N LEU A 321 10.81 -6.22 -5.03
CA LEU A 321 12.12 -6.84 -5.20
C LEU A 321 12.02 -8.36 -5.28
N LEU A 322 12.60 -8.96 -6.31
CA LEU A 322 12.63 -10.42 -6.43
C LEU A 322 13.73 -11.02 -5.56
N PRO A 323 13.55 -12.25 -5.06
CA PRO A 323 14.66 -12.98 -4.48
C PRO A 323 15.78 -13.18 -5.51
N PRO A 324 17.05 -13.19 -5.10
CA PRO A 324 18.14 -13.56 -5.98
C PRO A 324 17.89 -14.96 -6.53
N SER A 325 18.11 -15.14 -7.84
CA SER A 325 17.96 -16.42 -8.52
C SER A 325 19.06 -17.40 -8.09
N SER A 326 18.96 -17.97 -6.89
CA SER A 326 19.79 -19.10 -6.48
C SER A 326 19.19 -20.39 -7.04
N GLY A 327 19.90 -21.01 -7.97
CA GLY A 327 19.68 -22.42 -8.29
C GLY A 327 19.79 -23.25 -7.01
N THR A 328 18.95 -24.29 -6.92
CA THR A 328 18.90 -25.31 -5.86
C THR A 328 18.49 -24.82 -4.47
N GLY A 329 17.24 -25.15 -4.11
CA GLY A 329 16.69 -25.01 -2.77
C GLY A 329 15.30 -24.41 -2.81
N GLU A 330 14.27 -25.25 -2.92
CA GLU A 330 12.93 -24.87 -2.46
C GLU A 330 13.04 -24.64 -0.96
N GLU A 331 13.39 -23.42 -0.55
CA GLU A 331 13.12 -22.98 0.81
C GLU A 331 11.60 -23.03 0.93
N ALA A 332 11.09 -24.04 1.66
CA ALA A 332 9.69 -24.36 1.71
C ALA A 332 8.91 -23.11 2.09
N ALA A 333 8.25 -22.49 1.10
CA ALA A 333 7.49 -21.28 1.29
C ALA A 333 6.47 -21.57 2.40
N LYS A 334 6.57 -20.82 3.50
CA LYS A 334 5.59 -20.91 4.58
C LYS A 334 4.20 -20.79 3.94
N PRO A 335 3.25 -21.69 4.24
CA PRO A 335 1.93 -21.61 3.63
C PRO A 335 1.36 -20.21 3.86
N PRO A 336 0.78 -19.58 2.83
CA PRO A 336 0.25 -18.23 2.96
C PRO A 336 -0.78 -18.21 4.11
N PRO A 337 -0.82 -17.13 4.89
CA PRO A 337 -1.84 -17.00 5.93
C PRO A 337 -3.24 -17.12 5.31
N PRO A 338 -4.23 -17.59 6.08
CA PRO A 338 -5.59 -17.70 5.58
C PRO A 338 -6.09 -16.31 5.14
N PRO A 339 -6.85 -16.21 4.02
CA PRO A 339 -7.42 -14.95 3.56
C PRO A 339 -8.23 -14.27 4.66
N ARG A 340 -8.02 -12.96 4.82
CA ARG A 340 -8.67 -12.17 5.88
C ARG A 340 -9.72 -11.22 5.29
N PHE A 341 -10.81 -11.05 6.02
CA PHE A 341 -11.88 -10.09 5.71
C PHE A 341 -12.05 -9.12 6.87
N TYR A 342 -12.12 -7.82 6.56
CA TYR A 342 -12.25 -6.77 7.54
C TYR A 342 -13.53 -5.95 7.30
N PRO A 343 -14.60 -6.18 8.10
CA PRO A 343 -15.83 -5.40 8.02
C PRO A 343 -15.64 -3.92 8.35
N THR A 344 -14.61 -3.60 9.15
CA THR A 344 -14.20 -2.24 9.52
C THR A 344 -12.70 -2.08 9.28
N TYR A 345 -12.26 -0.86 9.02
CA TYR A 345 -10.87 -0.53 8.73
C TYR A 345 -9.95 -0.89 9.92
N PRO A 346 -8.96 -1.80 9.74
CA PRO A 346 -8.12 -2.31 10.81
C PRO A 346 -6.84 -1.49 11.05
N GLY A 347 -6.69 -0.32 10.40
CA GLY A 347 -5.48 0.51 10.51
C GLY A 347 -4.40 0.22 9.46
N TYR A 348 -4.71 -0.56 8.43
CA TYR A 348 -3.87 -0.71 7.23
C TYR A 348 -4.74 -1.10 6.02
N VAL A 349 -4.18 -1.02 4.81
CA VAL A 349 -4.76 -1.56 3.57
C VAL A 349 -3.78 -2.47 2.86
N THR A 350 -4.29 -3.40 2.05
CA THR A 350 -3.47 -4.40 1.35
C THR A 350 -4.01 -4.73 -0.04
N SER A 351 -3.13 -5.25 -0.89
CA SER A 351 -3.49 -5.86 -2.17
C SER A 351 -3.86 -7.35 -2.05
N GLU A 352 -3.85 -7.92 -0.86
CA GLU A 352 -4.27 -9.31 -0.64
C GLU A 352 -5.76 -9.50 -0.95
N ASP A 353 -6.10 -10.73 -1.33
CA ASP A 353 -7.48 -11.15 -1.49
C ASP A 353 -8.05 -11.59 -0.14
N GLY A 354 -9.33 -11.31 0.09
CA GLY A 354 -10.07 -11.88 1.20
C GLY A 354 -10.64 -13.28 0.87
N PRO A 355 -11.50 -13.82 1.74
CA PRO A 355 -12.30 -14.99 1.42
C PRO A 355 -13.27 -14.68 0.26
N GLU A 356 -13.73 -15.73 -0.42
CA GLU A 356 -14.76 -15.62 -1.45
C GLU A 356 -16.07 -15.09 -0.87
N ALA A 357 -16.60 -14.03 -1.49
CA ALA A 357 -17.86 -13.44 -1.08
C ALA A 357 -19.04 -14.24 -1.63
N SER A 358 -20.13 -14.34 -0.86
CA SER A 358 -21.32 -15.04 -1.32
C SER A 358 -21.97 -14.29 -2.50
N PRO A 359 -22.57 -15.00 -3.46
CA PRO A 359 -23.29 -14.39 -4.58
C PRO A 359 -24.35 -13.39 -4.14
N GLU A 360 -25.05 -13.65 -3.03
CA GLU A 360 -26.09 -12.80 -2.44
C GLU A 360 -25.51 -11.51 -1.88
N SER A 361 -24.43 -11.59 -1.09
CA SER A 361 -23.75 -10.41 -0.54
C SER A 361 -23.22 -9.50 -1.65
N LEU A 362 -22.65 -10.08 -2.70
CA LEU A 362 -22.20 -9.34 -3.87
C LEU A 362 -23.37 -8.72 -4.66
N GLN A 363 -24.52 -9.40 -4.74
CA GLN A 363 -25.73 -8.85 -5.37
C GLN A 363 -26.28 -7.66 -4.58
N ASP A 364 -26.37 -7.78 -3.25
CA ASP A 364 -26.88 -6.72 -2.39
C ASP A 364 -26.02 -5.45 -2.44
N LEU A 365 -24.70 -5.62 -2.45
CA LEU A 365 -23.76 -4.52 -2.64
C LEU A 365 -23.88 -3.91 -4.03
N HIS A 366 -24.00 -4.75 -5.07
CA HIS A 366 -24.16 -4.28 -6.44
C HIS A 366 -25.42 -3.44 -6.61
N VAL A 367 -26.56 -3.90 -6.07
CA VAL A 367 -27.82 -3.13 -6.06
C VAL A 367 -27.61 -1.82 -5.31
N ARG A 368 -27.07 -1.84 -4.10
CA ARG A 368 -26.80 -0.59 -3.33
C ARG A 368 -25.96 0.43 -4.09
N ILE A 369 -24.94 -0.02 -4.82
CA ILE A 369 -24.03 0.88 -5.54
C ILE A 369 -24.65 1.41 -6.83
N THR A 370 -25.41 0.58 -7.54
CA THR A 370 -25.95 0.93 -8.88
C THR A 370 -27.35 1.53 -8.83
N HIS A 371 -28.11 1.32 -7.75
CA HIS A 371 -29.46 1.85 -7.64
C HIS A 371 -29.40 3.38 -7.48
N THR A 372 -29.95 4.10 -8.45
CA THR A 372 -30.19 5.53 -8.34
C THR A 372 -31.44 5.72 -7.48
N GLU A 373 -31.36 6.43 -6.36
CA GLU A 373 -32.58 6.92 -5.70
C GLU A 373 -33.19 7.93 -6.67
N MET A 374 -34.39 7.64 -7.17
CA MET A 374 -35.18 8.66 -7.86
C MET A 374 -35.52 9.72 -6.82
N SER A 375 -34.87 10.87 -6.89
CA SER A 375 -35.26 12.05 -6.15
C SER A 375 -36.68 12.42 -6.60
N VAL A 376 -37.65 12.25 -5.71
CA VAL A 376 -39.05 12.70 -5.89
C VAL A 376 -39.15 14.18 -5.61
#